data_AF-A0A1W6JYN0-F1
#
_entry.id   AF-A0A1W6JYN0-F1
#
_cell.length_a   1.000
_cell.length_b   1.000
_cell.length_c   1.000
_cell.angle_alpha   90.00
_cell.angle_beta   90.00
_cell.angle_gamma   90.00
#
_symmetry.space_group_name_H-M   'P 1'
#
loop_
_entity.id
_entity.type
_entity.pdbx_description
1 polymer ?
#
loop_
_entity_poly.entity_id
_entity_poly.type
_entity_poly.pdbx_seq_one_letter_code
_entity_poly.pdbx_strand_id
1 'polypeptide(L)'
;MEEGRLLDIIEPETQVPAMTLGLIRQEKRDGKNVIYYRPISPFTPPILVIAFGLMIKTKTNADEVILENYYLSNEINEILEEIKND
;
A
#
# COMPACT_ATOMS: atom_id res chain seq x y z
N MET A 1 15.35 6.43 -9.52
CA MET A 1 15.69 5.46 -8.45
C MET A 1 14.51 5.15 -7.52
N GLU A 2 13.47 6.00 -7.41
CA GLU A 2 12.26 5.73 -6.60
C GLU A 2 11.27 4.73 -7.25
N GLU A 3 10.97 4.84 -8.55
CA GLU A 3 10.04 3.92 -9.26
C GLU A 3 10.43 2.44 -9.19
N GLY A 4 11.73 2.14 -9.13
CA GLY A 4 12.22 0.75 -9.04
C GLY A 4 11.68 0.01 -7.82
N ARG A 5 11.51 0.70 -6.68
CA ARG A 5 11.00 0.10 -5.45
C ARG A 5 9.50 -0.22 -5.50
N LEU A 6 8.75 0.48 -6.35
CA LEU A 6 7.31 0.21 -6.52
C LEU A 6 7.05 -1.01 -7.38
N LEU A 7 7.94 -1.29 -8.35
CA LEU A 7 7.85 -2.50 -9.19
C LEU A 7 8.16 -3.78 -8.39
N ASP A 8 8.86 -3.67 -7.27
CA ASP A 8 9.15 -4.79 -6.35
C ASP A 8 7.97 -5.14 -5.42
N ILE A 9 6.91 -4.34 -5.43
CA ILE A 9 5.66 -4.64 -4.73
C ILE A 9 4.83 -5.55 -5.63
N ILE A 10 4.83 -6.83 -5.31
CA ILE A 10 4.08 -7.85 -6.03
C ILE A 10 2.73 -8.05 -5.36
N GLU A 11 1.65 -8.00 -6.14
CA GLU A 11 0.32 -8.34 -5.64
C GLU A 11 0.25 -9.86 -5.38
N PRO A 12 -0.07 -10.30 -4.16
CA PRO A 12 0.11 -11.69 -3.74
C PRO A 12 -0.76 -12.70 -4.49
N GLU A 13 -1.96 -12.34 -4.94
CA GLU A 13 -2.88 -13.26 -5.61
C GLU A 13 -2.50 -13.49 -7.08
N THR A 14 -2.04 -12.45 -7.77
CA THR A 14 -1.76 -12.44 -9.21
C THR A 14 -0.28 -12.62 -9.56
N GLN A 15 0.63 -12.39 -8.59
CA GLN A 15 2.08 -12.38 -8.80
C GLN A 15 2.56 -11.32 -9.81
N VAL A 16 1.74 -10.30 -10.09
CA VAL A 16 2.06 -9.19 -10.97
C VAL A 16 2.46 -7.97 -10.11
N PRO A 17 3.40 -7.13 -10.56
CA PRO A 17 3.69 -5.87 -9.87
C PRO A 17 2.41 -5.04 -9.70
N ALA A 18 2.16 -4.61 -8.47
CA ALA A 18 0.96 -3.87 -8.10
C ALA A 18 0.84 -2.54 -8.86
N MET A 19 1.97 -1.93 -9.21
CA MET A 19 2.01 -0.72 -10.03
C MET A 19 1.48 -0.98 -11.44
N THR A 20 1.84 -2.13 -12.04
CA THR A 20 1.36 -2.55 -13.37
C THR A 20 -0.15 -2.75 -13.39
N LEU A 21 -0.72 -3.20 -12.26
CA LEU A 21 -2.17 -3.37 -12.10
C LEU A 21 -2.91 -2.08 -11.74
N GLY A 22 -2.19 -0.96 -11.57
CA GLY A 22 -2.78 0.30 -11.09
C GLY A 22 -3.39 0.16 -9.69
N LEU A 23 -2.81 -0.68 -8.84
CA LEU A 23 -3.22 -0.88 -7.45
C LEU A 23 -2.47 0.02 -6.48
N ILE A 24 -1.34 0.57 -6.88
CA ILE A 24 -0.55 1.51 -6.08
C ILE A 24 -0.23 2.77 -6.89
N ARG A 25 -0.17 3.91 -6.19
CA ARG A 25 0.34 5.18 -6.70
C ARG A 25 1.15 5.88 -5.62
N GLN A 26 2.15 6.65 -6.03
CA GLN A 26 3.01 7.41 -5.13
C GLN A 26 2.82 8.91 -5.37
N GLU A 27 2.72 9.69 -4.30
CA GLU A 27 2.67 11.15 -4.35
C GLU A 27 3.60 11.77 -3.31
N LYS A 28 4.17 12.93 -3.62
CA LYS A 28 4.87 13.76 -2.64
C LYS A 28 3.91 14.82 -2.12
N ARG A 29 3.55 14.73 -0.85
CA ARG A 29 2.63 15.66 -0.17
C ARG A 29 3.30 16.27 1.04
N ASP A 30 3.38 17.60 1.08
CA ASP A 30 3.98 18.34 2.21
C ASP A 30 5.39 17.85 2.60
N GLY A 31 6.18 17.44 1.60
CA GLY A 31 7.53 16.89 1.79
C GLY A 31 7.60 15.40 2.16
N LYS A 32 6.45 14.75 2.38
CA LYS A 32 6.35 13.33 2.70
C LYS A 32 6.11 12.48 1.46
N ASN A 33 6.67 11.27 1.46
CA ASN A 33 6.40 10.22 0.50
C ASN A 33 5.15 9.42 0.90
N VAL A 34 4.05 9.65 0.19
CA VAL A 34 2.76 8.99 0.45
C VAL A 34 2.51 7.94 -0.64
N ILE A 35 2.20 6.71 -0.24
CA ILE A 35 1.76 5.67 -1.16
C ILE A 35 0.29 5.37 -0.91
N TYR A 36 -0.52 5.51 -1.95
CA TYR A 36 -1.90 5.09 -1.92
C TYR A 36 -2.03 3.73 -2.56
N TYR A 37 -2.88 2.89 -2.01
CA TYR A 37 -3.13 1.56 -2.55
C TYR A 37 -4.60 1.14 -2.45
N ARG A 38 -4.97 0.16 -3.26
CA ARG A 38 -6.27 -0.52 -3.22
C ARG A 38 -6.09 -2.02 -3.43
N PRO A 39 -6.96 -2.86 -2.87
CA PRO A 39 -6.93 -4.29 -3.14
C PRO A 39 -7.35 -4.59 -4.60
N ILE A 40 -6.96 -5.77 -5.09
CA ILE A 40 -7.35 -6.25 -6.43
C ILE A 40 -8.87 -6.47 -6.54
N SER A 41 -9.55 -6.74 -5.42
CA SER A 41 -10.98 -6.97 -5.35
C SER A 41 -11.58 -6.29 -4.10
N PRO A 42 -12.83 -5.78 -4.17
CA PRO A 42 -13.54 -5.32 -2.98
C PRO A 42 -13.80 -6.45 -1.97
N PHE A 43 -13.69 -7.71 -2.39
CA PHE A 43 -13.86 -8.89 -1.55
C PHE A 43 -12.55 -9.46 -1.00
N THR A 44 -11.39 -8.85 -1.30
CA THR A 44 -10.11 -9.28 -0.73
C THR A 44 -10.22 -9.26 0.80
N PRO A 45 -9.90 -10.36 1.51
CA PRO A 45 -9.99 -10.42 2.96
C PRO A 45 -9.23 -9.29 3.66
N PRO A 46 -9.78 -8.66 4.72
CA PRO A 46 -9.14 -7.52 5.40
C PRO A 46 -7.70 -7.79 5.85
N ILE A 47 -7.42 -9.01 6.30
CA ILE A 47 -6.08 -9.42 6.72
C ILE A 47 -5.05 -9.35 5.58
N LEU A 48 -5.46 -9.68 4.34
CA LEU A 48 -4.59 -9.59 3.17
C LEU A 48 -4.41 -8.13 2.74
N VAL A 49 -5.45 -7.30 2.88
CA VAL A 49 -5.35 -5.86 2.62
C VAL A 49 -4.35 -5.19 3.57
N ILE A 50 -4.45 -5.49 4.87
CA ILE A 50 -3.51 -5.01 5.90
C ILE A 50 -2.09 -5.50 5.59
N ALA A 51 -1.91 -6.81 5.35
CA ALA A 51 -0.61 -7.38 5.03
C ALA A 51 0.02 -6.75 3.78
N PHE A 52 -0.79 -6.43 2.77
CA PHE A 52 -0.35 -5.75 1.57
C PHE A 52 0.10 -4.31 1.88
N GLY A 53 -0.68 -3.54 2.64
CA GLY A 53 -0.29 -2.20 3.12
C GLY A 53 1.02 -2.20 3.91
N LEU A 54 1.21 -3.18 4.80
CA LEU A 54 2.46 -3.35 5.55
C LEU A 54 3.65 -3.67 4.63
N MET A 55 3.47 -4.58 3.67
CA MET A 55 4.52 -4.89 2.70
C MET A 55 4.94 -3.65 1.92
N ILE A 56 3.99 -2.82 1.48
CA ILE A 56 4.26 -1.55 0.81
C ILE A 56 5.11 -0.67 1.71
N LYS A 57 4.69 -0.46 2.97
CA LYS A 57 5.38 0.38 3.95
C LYS A 57 6.83 -0.08 4.17
N THR A 58 7.04 -1.37 4.39
CA THR A 58 8.37 -1.96 4.63
C THR A 58 9.27 -1.90 3.40
N LYS A 59 8.76 -2.20 2.20
CA LYS A 59 9.60 -2.24 0.98
C LYS A 59 9.98 -0.87 0.45
N THR A 60 9.12 0.13 0.67
CA THR A 60 9.31 1.46 0.06
C THR A 60 9.90 2.48 1.02
N ASN A 61 9.83 2.23 2.34
CA ASN A 61 10.07 3.24 3.37
C ASN A 61 9.21 4.49 3.16
N ALA A 62 7.94 4.29 2.76
CA ALA A 62 6.98 5.38 2.67
C ALA A 62 6.71 5.97 4.05
N ASP A 63 6.60 7.29 4.11
CA ASP A 63 6.22 8.01 5.33
C ASP A 63 4.77 7.69 5.71
N GLU A 64 3.90 7.57 4.70
CA GLU A 64 2.48 7.27 4.84
C GLU A 64 2.04 6.23 3.79
N VAL A 65 1.20 5.28 4.21
CA VAL A 65 0.56 4.31 3.32
C VAL A 65 -0.94 4.37 3.55
N ILE A 66 -1.70 4.69 2.51
CA ILE A 66 -3.13 5.00 2.60
C ILE A 66 -3.93 4.03 1.72
N LEU A 67 -4.83 3.28 2.34
CA LEU A 67 -5.81 2.46 1.67
C LEU A 67 -6.96 3.32 1.15
N GLU A 68 -7.27 3.18 -0.15
CA GLU A 68 -8.39 3.85 -0.81
C GLU A 68 -9.42 2.82 -1.31
N ASN A 69 -10.69 3.24 -1.39
CA ASN A 69 -11.78 2.48 -2.04
C ASN A 69 -12.00 1.07 -1.48
N TYR A 70 -11.90 0.90 -0.16
CA TYR A 70 -12.19 -0.35 0.54
C TYR A 70 -13.13 -0.10 1.73
N TYR A 71 -14.03 -1.04 2.03
CA TYR A 71 -15.11 -0.82 2.99
C TYR A 71 -14.64 -0.66 4.46
N LEU A 72 -13.40 -1.06 4.77
CA LEU A 72 -12.74 -0.84 6.07
C LEU A 72 -11.52 0.08 5.96
N SER A 73 -11.52 1.01 4.99
CA SER A 73 -10.34 1.85 4.75
C SER A 73 -9.94 2.66 5.97
N ASN A 74 -10.92 3.16 6.74
CA ASN A 74 -10.65 4.01 7.90
C ASN A 74 -9.94 3.22 9.01
N GLU A 75 -10.52 2.11 9.43
CA GLU A 75 -9.98 1.27 10.50
C GLU A 75 -8.61 0.69 10.12
N ILE A 76 -8.43 0.30 8.85
CA ILE A 76 -7.14 -0.22 8.38
C ILE A 76 -6.08 0.89 8.31
N ASN A 77 -6.44 2.10 7.90
CA ASN A 77 -5.50 3.22 7.88
C ASN A 77 -5.04 3.59 9.28
N GLU A 78 -5.92 3.57 10.29
CA GLU A 78 -5.55 3.75 11.69
C GLU A 78 -4.50 2.71 12.13
N ILE A 79 -4.71 1.43 11.81
CA ILE A 79 -3.74 0.36 12.09
C ILE A 79 -2.39 0.63 11.41
N LEU A 80 -2.40 1.07 10.15
CA LEU A 80 -1.17 1.33 9.39
C LEU A 80 -0.41 2.57 9.87
N GLU A 81 -1.10 3.56 10.45
CA GLU A 81 -0.48 4.75 11.04
C GLU A 81 0.25 4.43 12.35
N GLU A 82 -0.32 3.57 13.20
CA GLU A 82 0.28 3.20 14.49
C GLU A 82 1.60 2.43 14.36
N ILE A 83 1.77 1.69 13.26
CA ILE A 83 2.96 0.87 13.01
C ILE A 83 4.08 1.76 12.46
N LYS A 84 5.01 2.18 13.31
CA LYS A 84 6.22 2.91 12.89
C LYS A 84 7.27 1.92 12.36
N ASN A 85 7.97 2.29 11.29
CA ASN A 85 9.18 1.58 10.89
C ASN A 85 10.27 1.96 11.90
N ASP A 86 10.83 0.96 12.60
CA ASP A 86 12.05 1.11 13.41
C ASP A 86 13.31 1.18 12.54
#